data_AF-A0AA88M2Y3-F1
#
_entry.id   AF-A0AA88M2Y3-F1
#
_cell.length_a   1.000
_cell.length_b   1.000
_cell.length_c   1.000
_cell.angle_alpha   90.00
_cell.angle_beta   90.00
_cell.angle_gamma   90.00
#
_symmetry.space_group_name_H-M   'P 1'
#
loop_
_entity.id
_entity.type
_entity.pdbx_description
1 polymer ?
#
loop_
_entity_poly.entity_id
_entity_poly.type
_entity_poly.pdbx_seq_one_letter_code
_entity_poly.pdbx_strand_id
1 'polypeptide(L)'
;MESISRAIYPAFYLEISDNMINLLNKMNFQFIWKDKCHYIRKADMIKSIEEGGLNVIDFSVVLNGVLKLKWLKSFVCHKDAFWFTIPNAIFQKMGGIHFLLRCDYDVYKLPVKLSDFHQQFLLYWKLMFKHNFTPHNTPLWNNRYILSNRKSLFFGTWMEKGIWAVSHLMDNFEYNRVIKAIPAPLKTMIQQFVIYSNSQSEMRSLCIEGINLNSKQFTNKFIRNILSKQKRYLSYPILPKAKEVTFKILNDIYPSNSFLHERFNLI
;
A
#
# COMPACT_ATOMS: atom_id res chain seq x y z
N MET A 1 -33.30 10.95 1.13
CA MET A 1 -32.28 10.58 0.12
C MET A 1 -31.63 11.79 -0.56
N GLU A 2 -32.36 12.88 -0.89
CA GLU A 2 -31.74 14.07 -1.50
C GLU A 2 -30.69 14.78 -0.66
N SER A 3 -30.77 14.68 0.68
CA SER A 3 -29.83 15.35 1.59
C SER A 3 -28.38 14.85 1.42
N ILE A 4 -28.18 13.54 1.23
CA ILE A 4 -26.85 12.97 1.01
C ILE A 4 -26.35 13.32 -0.38
N SER A 5 -27.20 13.22 -1.41
CA SER A 5 -26.79 13.52 -2.79
C SER A 5 -26.36 14.97 -2.96
N ARG A 6 -27.06 15.92 -2.32
CA ARG A 6 -26.68 17.35 -2.32
C ARG A 6 -25.38 17.60 -1.57
N ALA A 7 -25.04 16.80 -0.56
CA ALA A 7 -23.80 16.94 0.20
C ALA A 7 -22.57 16.40 -0.54
N ILE A 8 -22.72 15.50 -1.52
CA ILE A 8 -21.60 14.90 -2.28
C ILE A 8 -20.78 15.97 -3.03
N TYR A 9 -21.45 16.92 -3.69
CA TYR A 9 -20.77 17.94 -4.49
C TYR A 9 -19.83 18.83 -3.65
N PRO A 10 -20.30 19.48 -2.56
CA PRO A 10 -19.41 20.26 -1.69
C PRO A 10 -18.39 19.37 -0.99
N ALA A 11 -18.77 18.16 -0.58
CA ALA A 11 -17.85 17.19 0.04
C ALA A 11 -16.66 16.81 -0.84
N PHE A 12 -16.82 16.86 -2.17
CA PHE A 12 -15.74 16.49 -3.09
C PHE A 12 -14.60 17.52 -3.11
N TYR A 13 -14.91 18.81 -3.02
CA TYR A 13 -13.92 19.89 -3.16
C TYR A 13 -13.59 20.63 -1.86
N LEU A 14 -14.46 20.56 -0.85
CA LEU A 14 -14.30 21.31 0.40
C LEU A 14 -14.00 20.37 1.56
N GLU A 15 -13.28 20.89 2.54
CA GLU A 15 -13.14 20.22 3.82
C GLU A 15 -14.51 20.12 4.51
N ILE A 16 -14.79 18.98 5.13
CA ILE A 16 -15.97 18.79 5.97
C ILE A 16 -15.48 18.54 7.38
N SER A 17 -15.93 19.36 8.32
CA SER A 17 -15.62 19.17 9.74
C SER A 17 -16.37 17.96 10.32
N ASP A 18 -15.80 17.37 11.37
CA ASP A 18 -16.40 16.23 12.07
C ASP A 18 -17.81 16.56 12.61
N ASN A 19 -18.05 17.81 13.00
CA ASN A 19 -19.36 18.27 13.44
C ASN A 19 -20.41 18.17 12.32
N MET A 20 -20.05 18.61 11.12
CA MET A 20 -20.96 18.55 9.97
C MET A 20 -21.19 17.11 9.51
N ILE A 21 -20.16 16.27 9.57
CA ILE A 21 -20.26 14.83 9.34
C ILE A 21 -21.25 14.18 10.32
N ASN A 22 -21.13 14.49 11.61
CA ASN A 22 -22.01 13.94 12.64
C ASN A 22 -23.46 14.39 12.44
N LEU A 23 -23.67 15.64 12.02
CA LEU A 23 -24.98 16.16 11.68
C LEU A 23 -25.60 15.44 10.46
N LEU A 24 -24.84 15.28 9.38
CA LEU A 24 -25.29 14.58 8.17
C LEU A 24 -25.64 13.12 8.46
N ASN A 25 -24.81 12.45 9.26
CA ASN A 25 -25.11 11.09 9.71
C ASN A 25 -26.36 11.03 10.57
N LYS A 26 -26.53 11.96 11.52
CA LYS A 26 -27.75 12.02 12.33
C LYS A 26 -28.99 12.18 11.45
N MET A 27 -28.97 13.09 10.49
CA MET A 27 -30.07 13.30 9.54
C MET A 27 -30.33 12.06 8.68
N ASN A 28 -29.28 11.36 8.24
CA ASN A 28 -29.43 10.12 7.47
C ASN A 28 -30.11 9.03 8.30
N PHE A 29 -29.64 8.78 9.53
CA PHE A 29 -30.26 7.76 10.39
C PHE A 29 -31.68 8.15 10.83
N GLN A 30 -31.96 9.43 11.09
CA GLN A 30 -33.33 9.91 11.33
C GLN A 30 -34.24 9.63 10.15
N PHE A 31 -33.77 9.86 8.92
CA PHE A 31 -34.51 9.54 7.70
C PHE A 31 -34.77 8.03 7.56
N ILE A 32 -33.75 7.19 7.76
CA ILE A 32 -33.89 5.72 7.66
C ILE A 32 -34.92 5.20 8.66
N TRP A 33 -34.89 5.71 9.89
CA TRP A 33 -35.79 5.28 10.96
C TRP A 33 -37.11 6.05 11.00
N LYS A 34 -37.35 7.02 10.09
CA LYS A 34 -38.54 7.89 10.09
C LYS A 34 -38.77 8.54 11.46
N ASP A 35 -37.69 9.08 12.04
CA ASP A 35 -37.64 9.68 13.39
C ASP A 35 -38.01 8.73 14.55
N LYS A 36 -37.96 7.41 14.32
CA LYS A 36 -38.16 6.39 15.36
C LYS A 36 -36.85 5.97 16.03
N CYS A 37 -36.99 5.16 17.09
CA CYS A 37 -35.85 4.58 17.80
C CYS A 37 -34.99 3.71 16.87
N HIS A 38 -33.68 3.69 17.12
CA HIS A 38 -32.74 2.84 16.40
C HIS A 38 -32.93 1.38 16.83
N TYR A 39 -33.43 0.52 15.94
CA TYR A 39 -33.62 -0.90 16.24
C TYR A 39 -32.37 -1.75 15.99
N ILE A 40 -31.47 -1.28 15.11
CA ILE A 40 -30.25 -2.00 14.72
C ILE A 40 -29.04 -1.11 15.03
N ARG A 41 -27.94 -1.74 15.49
CA ARG A 41 -26.67 -1.04 15.71
C ARG A 41 -26.13 -0.50 14.39
N LYS A 42 -25.62 0.73 14.40
CA LYS A 42 -25.08 1.41 13.20
C LYS A 42 -24.03 0.58 12.46
N ALA A 43 -23.11 -0.05 13.19
CA ALA A 43 -22.05 -0.88 12.60
C ALA A 43 -22.59 -2.09 11.83
N ASP A 44 -23.73 -2.64 12.25
CA ASP A 44 -24.36 -3.78 11.56
C ASP A 44 -25.15 -3.32 10.33
N MET A 45 -25.70 -2.10 10.33
CA MET A 45 -26.40 -1.52 9.17
C MET A 45 -25.48 -1.20 7.98
N ILE A 46 -24.22 -0.83 8.26
CA ILE A 46 -23.23 -0.41 7.24
C ILE A 46 -22.72 -1.60 6.42
N LYS A 47 -22.74 -2.81 7.00
CA LYS A 47 -22.24 -4.03 6.37
C LYS A 47 -22.96 -4.35 5.07
N SER A 48 -22.31 -5.15 4.24
CA SER A 48 -22.89 -5.64 3.00
C SER A 48 -24.13 -6.50 3.27
N ILE A 49 -25.04 -6.55 2.29
CA ILE A 49 -26.21 -7.43 2.36
C ILE A 49 -25.77 -8.89 2.53
N GLU A 50 -24.63 -9.28 1.95
CA GLU A 50 -24.04 -10.62 2.07
C GLU A 50 -23.63 -10.95 3.51
N GLU A 51 -23.20 -9.95 4.29
CA GLU A 51 -22.85 -10.09 5.71
C GLU A 51 -24.06 -9.90 6.65
N GLY A 52 -25.28 -9.87 6.10
CA GLY A 52 -26.51 -9.64 6.86
C GLY A 52 -26.74 -8.17 7.25
N GLY A 53 -26.04 -7.23 6.60
CA GLY A 53 -26.22 -5.80 6.76
C GLY A 53 -27.25 -5.18 5.80
N LEU A 54 -27.36 -3.85 5.82
CA LEU A 54 -28.32 -3.09 5.02
C LEU A 54 -27.65 -2.18 3.98
N ASN A 55 -26.32 -2.27 3.80
CA ASN A 55 -25.55 -1.42 2.88
C ASN A 55 -25.80 0.08 3.11
N VAL A 56 -26.00 0.49 4.36
CA VAL A 56 -26.31 1.89 4.68
C VAL A 56 -25.06 2.74 4.49
N ILE A 57 -25.20 3.81 3.71
CA ILE A 57 -24.13 4.77 3.45
C ILE A 57 -23.79 5.53 4.74
N ASP A 58 -22.57 5.32 5.24
CA ASP A 58 -21.99 6.14 6.32
C ASP A 58 -21.21 7.31 5.74
N PHE A 59 -21.62 8.53 6.08
CA PHE A 59 -20.99 9.75 5.61
C PHE A 59 -19.62 10.00 6.28
N SER A 60 -19.37 9.42 7.46
CA SER A 60 -18.25 9.79 8.32
C SER A 60 -16.88 9.36 7.81
N VAL A 61 -16.72 8.08 7.50
CA VAL A 61 -15.42 7.53 7.12
C VAL A 61 -15.42 7.09 5.66
N VAL A 62 -16.48 6.41 5.23
CA VAL A 62 -16.53 5.79 3.91
C VAL A 62 -16.79 6.84 2.84
N LEU A 63 -17.85 7.65 2.95
CA LEU A 63 -18.16 8.59 1.87
C LEU A 63 -17.12 9.71 1.74
N ASN A 64 -16.79 10.40 2.83
CA ASN A 64 -15.83 11.50 2.78
C ASN A 64 -14.46 11.00 2.31
N GLY A 65 -13.96 9.89 2.88
CA GLY A 65 -12.70 9.26 2.48
C GLY A 65 -12.68 8.85 1.01
N VAL A 66 -13.74 8.17 0.53
CA VAL A 66 -13.85 7.75 -0.88
C VAL A 66 -13.89 8.96 -1.82
N LEU A 67 -14.60 10.04 -1.48
CA LEU A 67 -14.63 11.26 -2.28
C LEU A 67 -13.25 11.93 -2.34
N LYS A 68 -12.55 12.05 -1.20
CA LYS A 68 -11.18 12.59 -1.15
C LYS A 68 -10.19 11.75 -1.96
N LEU A 69 -10.27 10.42 -1.86
CA LEU A 69 -9.43 9.51 -2.63
C LEU A 69 -9.74 9.55 -4.12
N LYS A 70 -11.02 9.71 -4.49
CA LYS A 70 -11.41 9.89 -5.89
C LYS A 70 -10.89 11.21 -6.45
N TRP A 71 -10.96 12.29 -5.68
CA TRP A 71 -10.32 13.56 -6.03
C TRP A 71 -8.80 13.39 -6.21
N LEU A 72 -8.13 12.70 -5.29
CA LEU A 72 -6.70 12.42 -5.37
C LEU A 72 -6.34 11.58 -6.61
N LYS A 73 -7.15 10.57 -6.94
CA LYS A 73 -7.01 9.78 -8.16
C LYS A 73 -7.12 10.67 -9.40
N SER A 74 -8.13 11.53 -9.46
CA SER A 74 -8.29 12.50 -10.56
C SER A 74 -7.09 13.45 -10.65
N PHE A 75 -6.57 13.93 -9.51
CA PHE A 75 -5.40 14.81 -9.47
C PHE A 75 -4.13 14.13 -10.01
N VAL A 76 -3.93 12.85 -9.65
CA VAL A 76 -2.78 12.06 -10.12
C VAL A 76 -2.88 11.72 -11.61
N CYS A 77 -4.08 11.43 -12.11
CA CYS A 77 -4.31 11.06 -13.51
C CYS A 77 -4.32 12.27 -14.46
N HIS A 78 -4.77 13.45 -14.01
CA HIS A 78 -4.97 14.62 -14.86
C HIS A 78 -4.09 15.80 -14.44
N LYS A 79 -2.77 15.65 -14.59
CA LYS A 79 -1.80 16.68 -14.16
C LYS A 79 -1.94 18.02 -14.90
N ASP A 80 -2.34 17.96 -16.17
CA ASP A 80 -2.41 19.12 -17.07
C ASP A 80 -3.74 19.88 -16.98
N ALA A 81 -4.68 19.40 -16.16
CA ALA A 81 -5.95 20.09 -16.02
C ALA A 81 -5.78 21.40 -15.23
N PHE A 82 -6.39 22.46 -15.73
CA PHE A 82 -6.32 23.81 -15.16
C PHE A 82 -6.68 23.87 -13.66
N TRP A 83 -7.68 23.10 -13.24
CA TRP A 83 -8.14 23.06 -11.84
C TRP A 83 -7.09 22.51 -10.86
N PHE A 84 -6.07 21.82 -11.37
CA PHE A 84 -5.01 21.22 -10.58
C PHE A 84 -3.70 22.04 -10.57
N THR A 85 -3.64 23.18 -11.28
CA THR A 85 -2.45 24.04 -11.32
C THR A 85 -2.07 24.55 -9.93
N ILE A 86 -3.06 24.98 -9.13
CA ILE A 86 -2.82 25.51 -7.77
C ILE A 86 -2.32 24.39 -6.83
N PRO A 87 -3.02 23.24 -6.68
CA PRO A 87 -2.49 22.11 -5.93
C PRO A 87 -1.10 21.67 -6.41
N ASN A 88 -0.86 21.60 -7.73
CA ASN A 88 0.44 21.23 -8.28
C ASN A 88 1.54 22.18 -7.81
N ALA A 89 1.34 23.49 -7.86
CA ALA A 89 2.33 24.47 -7.39
C ALA A 89 2.62 24.33 -5.89
N ILE A 90 1.62 24.00 -5.08
CA ILE A 90 1.81 23.75 -3.63
C ILE A 90 2.63 22.48 -3.42
N PHE A 91 2.27 21.37 -4.08
CA PHE A 91 2.95 20.09 -3.91
C PHE A 91 4.34 20.05 -4.54
N GLN A 92 4.61 20.85 -5.58
CA GLN A 92 5.94 20.98 -6.18
C GLN A 92 7.00 21.42 -5.15
N LYS A 93 6.63 22.27 -4.18
CA LYS A 93 7.51 22.65 -3.07
C LYS A 93 7.95 21.49 -2.18
N MET A 94 7.30 20.32 -2.31
CA MET A 94 7.59 19.09 -1.57
C MET A 94 8.04 17.94 -2.49
N GLY A 95 8.40 18.24 -3.75
CA GLY A 95 8.83 17.22 -4.73
C GLY A 95 7.69 16.60 -5.52
N GLY A 96 6.49 17.18 -5.43
CA GLY A 96 5.29 16.74 -6.13
C GLY A 96 4.49 15.69 -5.36
N ILE A 97 3.24 15.54 -5.76
CA ILE A 97 2.29 14.64 -5.09
C ILE A 97 2.71 13.18 -5.18
N HIS A 98 3.20 12.73 -6.35
CA HIS A 98 3.64 11.35 -6.54
C HIS A 98 4.75 10.93 -5.59
N PHE A 99 5.68 11.85 -5.33
CA PHE A 99 6.78 11.60 -4.43
C PHE A 99 6.31 11.63 -2.98
N LEU A 100 5.50 12.63 -2.60
CA LEU A 100 4.92 12.72 -1.26
C LEU A 100 4.12 11.46 -0.90
N LEU A 101 3.29 10.92 -1.81
CA LEU A 101 2.50 9.72 -1.57
C LEU A 101 3.32 8.43 -1.35
N ARG A 102 4.59 8.42 -1.78
CA ARG A 102 5.55 7.32 -1.51
C ARG A 102 6.32 7.51 -0.21
N CYS A 103 6.35 8.73 0.32
CA CYS A 103 7.08 9.07 1.53
C CYS A 103 6.30 8.70 2.79
N ASP A 104 7.02 8.37 3.86
CA ASP A 104 6.41 8.19 5.17
C ASP A 104 6.21 9.54 5.87
N TYR A 105 5.16 10.28 5.51
CA TYR A 105 4.94 11.65 5.98
C TYR A 105 4.05 11.77 7.22
N ASP A 106 4.26 12.88 7.94
CA ASP A 106 3.43 13.37 9.02
C ASP A 106 2.87 14.73 8.61
N VAL A 107 1.55 14.81 8.47
CA VAL A 107 0.85 15.97 7.89
C VAL A 107 1.15 17.25 8.69
N TYR A 108 1.30 17.13 10.01
CA TYR A 108 1.56 18.27 10.90
C TYR A 108 3.02 18.75 10.88
N LYS A 109 3.95 17.92 10.37
CA LYS A 109 5.37 18.23 10.34
C LYS A 109 5.87 18.65 8.96
N LEU A 110 4.99 18.68 7.96
CA LEU A 110 5.37 19.08 6.61
C LEU A 110 5.97 20.50 6.58
N PRO A 111 6.92 20.77 5.66
CA PRO A 111 7.57 22.09 5.57
C PRO A 111 6.58 23.19 5.17
N VAL A 112 5.51 22.83 4.45
CA VAL A 112 4.48 23.74 3.95
C VAL A 112 3.19 23.57 4.75
N LYS A 113 2.58 24.68 5.16
CA LYS A 113 1.23 24.66 5.76
C LYS A 113 0.22 24.34 4.66
N LEU A 114 -0.30 23.11 4.69
CA LEU A 114 -1.37 22.66 3.80
C LEU A 114 -2.73 23.16 4.28
N SER A 115 -3.66 23.41 3.34
CA SER A 115 -5.05 23.65 3.75
C SER A 115 -5.67 22.37 4.30
N ASP A 116 -6.69 22.54 5.13
CA ASP A 116 -7.29 21.44 5.88
C ASP A 116 -7.90 20.36 4.95
N PHE A 117 -8.43 20.75 3.79
CA PHE A 117 -8.83 19.81 2.73
C PHE A 117 -7.66 18.92 2.27
N HIS A 118 -6.49 19.51 2.03
CA HIS A 118 -5.32 18.76 1.57
C HIS A 118 -4.81 17.82 2.67
N GLN A 119 -4.90 18.25 3.93
CA GLN A 119 -4.57 17.43 5.08
C GLN A 119 -5.51 16.21 5.18
N GLN A 120 -6.83 16.41 4.98
CA GLN A 120 -7.82 15.34 5.04
C GLN A 120 -7.53 14.21 4.06
N PHE A 121 -7.30 14.49 2.78
CA PHE A 121 -7.06 13.40 1.83
C PHE A 121 -5.74 12.67 2.07
N LEU A 122 -4.72 13.37 2.58
CA LEU A 122 -3.44 12.75 2.95
C LEU A 122 -3.61 11.81 4.16
N LEU A 123 -4.42 12.20 5.14
CA LEU A 123 -4.79 11.32 6.26
C LEU A 123 -5.56 10.08 5.78
N TYR A 124 -6.55 10.26 4.88
CA TYR A 124 -7.28 9.13 4.30
C TYR A 124 -6.40 8.21 3.47
N TRP A 125 -5.46 8.75 2.69
CA TRP A 125 -4.48 7.96 1.95
C TRP A 125 -3.64 7.08 2.89
N LYS A 126 -3.18 7.66 4.00
CA LYS A 126 -2.40 6.96 5.02
C LYS A 126 -3.18 5.86 5.73
N LEU A 127 -4.49 6.01 5.92
CA LEU A 127 -5.34 4.96 6.46
C LEU A 127 -5.48 3.77 5.49
N MET A 128 -5.52 4.04 4.18
CA MET A 128 -5.63 3.00 3.16
C MET A 128 -4.33 2.21 2.94
N PHE A 129 -3.17 2.87 3.03
CA PHE A 129 -1.88 2.25 2.78
C PHE A 129 -1.11 2.00 4.08
N LYS A 130 -1.13 0.74 4.53
CA LYS A 130 -0.12 0.23 5.48
C LYS A 130 1.17 0.00 4.70
N HIS A 131 2.13 0.91 4.82
CA HIS A 131 3.45 0.71 4.22
C HIS A 131 4.15 -0.49 4.89
N ASN A 132 4.59 -1.45 4.08
CA ASN A 132 5.60 -2.42 4.50
C ASN A 132 6.91 -1.65 4.68
N PHE A 133 7.35 -1.50 5.92
CA PHE A 133 8.58 -0.79 6.24
C PHE A 133 9.78 -1.57 5.70
N THR A 134 10.46 -1.00 4.70
CA THR A 134 11.73 -1.53 4.20
C THR A 134 12.82 -0.46 4.41
N PRO A 135 13.77 -0.69 5.34
CA PRO A 135 14.71 0.35 5.77
C PRO A 135 15.61 0.90 4.64
N HIS A 136 15.91 0.08 3.62
CA HIS A 136 16.82 0.42 2.52
C HIS A 136 16.25 1.44 1.52
N ASN A 137 14.93 1.46 1.40
CA ASN A 137 14.22 2.30 0.44
C ASN A 137 13.52 3.48 1.11
N THR A 138 13.86 3.75 2.38
CA THR A 138 13.24 4.81 3.17
C THR A 138 13.54 6.15 2.50
N PRO A 139 12.51 6.88 2.02
CA PRO A 139 12.70 8.20 1.45
C PRO A 139 13.25 9.13 2.53
N LEU A 140 14.32 9.85 2.18
CA LEU A 140 14.95 10.81 3.08
C LEU A 140 14.02 12.02 3.34
N TRP A 141 13.35 12.44 2.28
CA TRP A 141 12.54 13.65 2.24
C TRP A 141 11.12 13.40 2.76
N ASN A 142 10.48 14.46 3.27
CA ASN A 142 9.11 14.44 3.80
C ASN A 142 8.82 13.28 4.78
N ASN A 143 9.83 12.88 5.55
CA ASN A 143 9.73 11.76 6.48
C ASN A 143 9.29 12.23 7.88
N ARG A 144 8.55 11.42 8.64
CA ARG A 144 8.14 11.72 10.03
C ARG A 144 9.33 11.79 10.99
N TYR A 145 10.37 11.03 10.70
CA TYR A 145 11.50 10.82 11.60
C TYR A 145 12.70 11.70 11.28
N ILE A 146 12.88 12.08 10.00
CA ILE A 146 13.99 12.92 9.55
C ILE A 146 13.54 14.38 9.60
N LEU A 147 13.85 15.03 10.71
CA LEU A 147 13.36 16.38 11.02
C LEU A 147 14.51 17.36 11.19
N SER A 148 14.35 18.56 10.64
CA SER A 148 15.16 19.73 10.98
C SER A 148 14.25 20.77 11.63
N ASN A 149 14.61 21.24 12.82
CA ASN A 149 13.78 22.17 13.60
C ASN A 149 12.32 21.70 13.75
N ARG A 150 12.12 20.40 14.02
CA ARG A 150 10.81 19.73 14.17
C ARG A 150 9.92 19.68 12.91
N LYS A 151 10.42 20.13 11.75
CA LYS A 151 9.74 20.01 10.45
C LYS A 151 10.47 19.02 9.54
N SER A 152 9.75 18.38 8.63
CA SER A 152 10.34 17.51 7.63
C SER A 152 11.04 18.32 6.54
N LEU A 153 12.00 17.66 5.89
CA LEU A 153 12.90 18.29 4.94
C LEU A 153 12.51 17.97 3.50
N PHE A 154 12.68 18.95 2.62
CA PHE A 154 12.67 18.75 1.18
C PHE A 154 13.68 19.69 0.51
N PHE A 155 14.65 19.14 -0.22
CA PHE A 155 15.60 19.90 -1.03
C PHE A 155 15.53 19.44 -2.49
N GLY A 156 14.98 20.28 -3.37
CA GLY A 156 14.82 19.97 -4.79
C GLY A 156 16.14 19.72 -5.51
N THR A 157 17.18 20.50 -5.20
CA THR A 157 18.52 20.38 -5.81
C THR A 157 19.18 19.04 -5.56
N TRP A 158 18.87 18.36 -4.44
CA TRP A 158 19.41 17.04 -4.14
C TRP A 158 18.60 15.92 -4.80
N MET A 159 17.29 16.15 -4.96
CA MET A 159 16.43 15.25 -5.71
C MET A 159 16.83 15.20 -7.19
N GLU A 160 17.20 16.33 -7.79
CA GLU A 160 17.75 16.41 -9.15
C GLU A 160 19.08 15.65 -9.29
N LYS A 161 19.91 15.65 -8.23
CA LYS A 161 21.17 14.87 -8.17
C LYS A 161 20.96 13.38 -7.89
N GLY A 162 19.72 12.90 -7.81
CA GLY A 162 19.42 11.48 -7.59
C GLY A 162 19.53 11.02 -6.13
N ILE A 163 19.61 11.94 -5.16
CA ILE A 163 19.68 11.62 -3.73
C ILE A 163 18.25 11.56 -3.18
N TRP A 164 17.68 10.36 -3.07
CA TRP A 164 16.30 10.16 -2.60
C TRP A 164 16.18 9.21 -1.40
N ALA A 165 17.11 8.27 -1.21
CA ALA A 165 17.11 7.31 -0.11
C ALA A 165 18.20 7.60 0.92
N VAL A 166 17.99 7.14 2.16
CA VAL A 166 19.00 7.24 3.24
C VAL A 166 20.27 6.48 2.89
N SER A 167 20.18 5.38 2.13
CA SER A 167 21.33 4.59 1.66
C SER A 167 22.32 5.44 0.84
N HIS A 168 21.85 6.40 0.03
CA HIS A 168 22.70 7.23 -0.82
C HIS A 168 23.56 8.23 -0.04
N LEU A 169 23.26 8.49 1.23
CA LEU A 169 24.06 9.39 2.08
C LEU A 169 25.20 8.68 2.80
N MET A 170 25.26 7.36 2.75
CA MET A 170 26.23 6.58 3.50
C MET A 170 27.60 6.51 2.80
N ASP A 171 27.67 6.77 1.49
CA ASP A 171 28.90 6.67 0.72
C ASP A 171 29.78 7.93 0.82
N ASN A 172 29.22 9.11 1.15
CA ASN A 172 29.97 10.37 1.25
C ASN A 172 29.58 11.18 2.50
N PHE A 173 30.53 11.33 3.43
CA PHE A 173 30.36 11.90 4.78
C PHE A 173 30.21 13.44 4.85
N GLU A 174 29.97 14.14 3.75
CA GLU A 174 29.97 15.62 3.74
C GLU A 174 28.68 16.26 4.30
N TYR A 175 27.65 15.48 4.62
CA TYR A 175 26.30 16.00 4.89
C TYR A 175 25.90 16.07 6.37
N ASN A 176 26.75 16.68 7.20
CA ASN A 176 26.63 16.71 8.67
C ASN A 176 25.27 17.17 9.25
N ARG A 177 24.56 18.11 8.62
CA ARG A 177 23.24 18.58 9.12
C ARG A 177 22.14 17.54 8.94
N VAL A 178 22.14 16.82 7.82
CA VAL A 178 21.14 15.81 7.48
C VAL A 178 21.43 14.51 8.24
N ILE A 179 22.71 14.13 8.37
CA ILE A 179 23.13 12.96 9.13
C ILE A 179 22.70 13.06 10.61
N LYS A 180 22.78 14.27 11.20
CA LYS A 180 22.31 14.51 12.58
C LYS A 180 20.79 14.40 12.74
N ALA A 181 20.02 14.61 11.67
CA ALA A 181 18.56 14.54 11.69
C ALA A 181 18.03 13.11 11.54
N ILE A 182 18.87 12.15 11.11
CA ILE A 182 18.48 10.75 10.97
C ILE A 182 18.53 10.07 12.34
N PRO A 183 17.46 9.37 12.78
CA PRO A 183 17.47 8.62 14.02
C PRO A 183 18.59 7.58 14.07
N ALA A 184 19.28 7.48 15.22
CA ALA A 184 20.35 6.50 15.42
C ALA A 184 19.97 5.04 15.10
N PRO A 185 18.74 4.54 15.43
CA PRO A 185 18.34 3.18 15.08
C PRO A 185 18.21 2.94 13.57
N LEU A 186 17.77 3.94 12.80
CA LEU A 186 17.72 3.85 11.34
C LEU A 186 19.13 3.82 10.75
N LYS A 187 20.04 4.64 11.31
CA LYS A 187 21.44 4.67 10.91
C LYS A 187 22.10 3.30 11.14
N THR A 188 21.91 2.68 12.30
CA THR A 188 22.51 1.37 12.60
C THR A 188 21.93 0.25 11.73
N MET A 189 20.61 0.22 11.50
CA MET A 189 19.99 -0.75 10.58
C MET A 189 20.52 -0.64 9.15
N ILE A 190 20.65 0.59 8.65
CA ILE A 190 21.14 0.83 7.29
C ILE A 190 22.64 0.56 7.20
N GLN A 191 23.43 0.91 8.23
CA GLN A 191 24.84 0.53 8.31
C GLN A 191 25.04 -0.98 8.31
N GLN A 192 24.30 -1.72 9.13
CA GLN A 192 24.31 -3.17 9.09
C GLN A 192 24.00 -3.68 7.69
N PHE A 193 22.93 -3.19 7.06
CA PHE A 193 22.59 -3.58 5.70
C PHE A 193 23.67 -3.25 4.69
N VAL A 194 24.28 -2.06 4.72
CA VAL A 194 25.35 -1.66 3.79
C VAL A 194 26.60 -2.52 3.99
N ILE A 195 26.92 -2.86 5.24
CA ILE A 195 28.01 -3.80 5.58
C ILE A 195 27.70 -5.20 4.99
N TYR A 196 26.45 -5.66 5.08
CA TYR A 196 26.02 -6.92 4.46
C TYR A 196 25.87 -6.82 2.93
N SER A 197 25.62 -5.62 2.37
CA SER A 197 25.46 -5.36 0.93
C SER A 197 26.75 -4.95 0.24
N ASN A 198 27.90 -4.89 0.95
CA ASN A 198 29.23 -4.75 0.35
C ASN A 198 29.67 -5.97 -0.48
N SER A 199 28.75 -6.90 -0.75
CA SER A 199 28.80 -7.76 -1.92
C SER A 199 28.18 -7.00 -3.10
N GLN A 200 29.03 -6.50 -4.02
CA GLN A 200 28.63 -5.85 -5.29
C GLN A 200 27.29 -6.35 -5.82
N SER A 201 26.31 -5.44 -5.93
CA SER A 201 25.07 -5.69 -6.67
C SER A 201 25.31 -5.50 -8.17
N GLU A 202 26.15 -6.33 -8.78
CA GLU A 202 25.84 -6.73 -10.15
C GLU A 202 24.71 -7.76 -10.03
N MET A 203 23.67 -7.62 -10.86
CA MET A 203 22.62 -8.63 -10.94
C MET A 203 23.29 -9.92 -11.39
N ARG A 204 23.67 -10.78 -10.43
CA ARG A 204 24.30 -12.07 -10.72
C ARG A 204 23.35 -12.81 -11.64
N SER A 205 23.76 -12.96 -12.89
CA SER A 205 23.01 -13.81 -13.79
C SER A 205 22.92 -15.18 -13.15
N LEU A 206 21.71 -15.72 -13.00
CA LEU A 206 21.55 -17.07 -12.51
C LEU A 206 22.36 -17.99 -13.42
N CYS A 207 23.39 -18.61 -12.84
CA CYS A 207 24.25 -19.54 -13.54
C CYS A 207 24.15 -20.89 -12.83
N ILE A 208 23.98 -21.98 -13.59
CA ILE A 208 24.10 -23.34 -13.06
C ILE A 208 25.42 -23.91 -13.53
N GLU A 209 26.29 -24.34 -12.59
CA GLU A 209 27.67 -24.76 -12.85
C GLU A 209 28.47 -23.78 -13.74
N GLY A 210 28.25 -22.47 -13.57
CA GLY A 210 28.95 -21.42 -14.34
C GLY A 210 28.32 -21.05 -15.69
N ILE A 211 27.21 -21.67 -16.10
CA ILE A 211 26.50 -21.34 -17.35
C ILE A 211 25.26 -20.51 -17.07
N ASN A 212 25.20 -19.33 -17.69
CA ASN A 212 24.11 -18.35 -17.57
C ASN A 212 22.81 -18.84 -18.24
N LEU A 213 21.66 -18.65 -17.59
CA LEU A 213 20.33 -19.10 -18.05
C LEU A 213 19.98 -18.63 -19.48
N ASN A 214 20.46 -17.44 -19.88
CA ASN A 214 20.13 -16.84 -21.18
C ASN A 214 21.07 -17.30 -22.32
N SER A 215 22.03 -18.17 -22.04
CA SER A 215 22.96 -18.68 -23.05
C SER A 215 22.34 -19.79 -23.90
N LYS A 216 22.68 -19.85 -25.20
CA LYS A 216 22.27 -20.95 -26.10
C LYS A 216 22.74 -22.35 -25.64
N GLN A 217 23.65 -22.40 -24.67
CA GLN A 217 24.19 -23.64 -24.09
C GLN A 217 23.27 -24.22 -23.00
N PHE A 218 22.34 -23.43 -22.44
CA PHE A 218 21.37 -23.85 -21.43
C PHE A 218 20.20 -24.63 -22.07
N THR A 219 20.47 -25.86 -22.50
CA THR A 219 19.49 -26.75 -23.14
C THR A 219 18.88 -27.75 -22.14
N ASN A 220 17.71 -28.31 -22.47
CA ASN A 220 17.06 -29.36 -21.66
C ASN A 220 17.97 -30.58 -21.41
N LYS A 221 18.94 -30.83 -22.30
CA LYS A 221 19.96 -31.87 -22.14
C LYS A 221 20.95 -31.54 -21.02
N PHE A 222 21.37 -30.28 -20.92
CA PHE A 222 22.24 -29.78 -19.84
C PHE A 222 21.56 -29.87 -18.47
N ILE A 223 20.29 -29.43 -18.38
CA ILE A 223 19.48 -29.51 -17.16
C ILE A 223 19.35 -30.98 -16.68
N ARG A 224 19.06 -31.92 -17.59
CA ARG A 224 18.96 -33.35 -17.25
C ARG A 224 20.29 -33.93 -16.75
N ASN A 225 21.42 -33.47 -17.26
CA ASN A 225 22.75 -33.97 -16.89
C ASN A 225 23.21 -33.45 -15.51
N ILE A 226 22.80 -32.23 -15.13
CA ILE A 226 23.04 -31.70 -13.79
C ILE A 226 22.16 -32.41 -12.75
N LEU A 227 20.87 -32.57 -13.07
CA LEU A 227 19.93 -33.25 -12.18
C LEU A 227 20.31 -34.73 -11.99
N SER A 228 20.89 -35.39 -12.99
CA SER A 228 21.38 -36.78 -12.85
C SER A 228 22.64 -36.87 -11.98
N LYS A 229 23.55 -35.89 -12.00
CA LYS A 229 24.71 -35.80 -11.10
C LYS A 229 24.29 -35.58 -9.63
N GLN A 230 23.27 -34.78 -9.37
CA GLN A 230 22.79 -34.49 -8.01
C GLN A 230 21.95 -35.60 -7.36
N LYS A 231 21.60 -36.68 -8.09
CA LYS A 231 20.86 -37.83 -7.54
C LYS A 231 21.59 -38.60 -6.42
N ARG A 232 22.85 -38.29 -6.11
CA ARG A 232 23.56 -38.90 -4.97
C ARG A 232 23.10 -38.41 -3.59
N TYR A 233 22.37 -37.30 -3.47
CA TYR A 233 22.05 -36.69 -2.16
C TYR A 233 20.58 -36.35 -1.91
N LEU A 234 19.65 -36.78 -2.76
CA LEU A 234 18.21 -36.64 -2.50
C LEU A 234 17.52 -38.01 -2.54
N SER A 235 17.88 -38.87 -1.58
CA SER A 235 16.99 -39.93 -1.13
C SER A 235 15.93 -39.30 -0.20
N TYR A 236 14.90 -38.67 -0.76
CA TYR A 236 13.67 -38.47 0.00
C TYR A 236 13.00 -39.85 0.18
N PRO A 237 12.64 -40.27 1.41
CA PRO A 237 11.92 -41.51 1.61
C PRO A 237 10.46 -41.25 1.25
N ILE A 238 10.13 -41.31 -0.04
CA ILE A 238 8.74 -41.33 -0.47
C ILE A 238 8.54 -42.64 -1.21
N LEU A 239 7.88 -43.58 -0.54
CA LEU A 239 7.50 -44.86 -1.12
C LEU A 239 6.61 -44.62 -2.35
N PRO A 240 6.89 -45.27 -3.48
CA PRO A 240 6.26 -44.98 -4.76
C PRO A 240 4.89 -45.67 -4.85
N LYS A 241 3.87 -45.20 -4.11
CA LYS A 241 2.43 -45.51 -4.33
C LYS A 241 1.45 -44.91 -3.29
N ALA A 242 1.69 -43.73 -2.74
CA ALA A 242 0.57 -43.00 -2.12
C ALA A 242 -0.37 -42.51 -3.24
N LYS A 243 -1.41 -43.31 -3.52
CA LYS A 243 -2.36 -43.09 -4.60
C LYS A 243 -3.01 -41.72 -4.43
N GLU A 244 -3.17 -41.02 -5.55
CA GLU A 244 -3.90 -39.76 -5.75
C GLU A 244 -5.21 -39.63 -4.94
N VAL A 245 -5.86 -40.77 -4.65
CA VAL A 245 -7.04 -40.91 -3.80
C VAL A 245 -6.81 -40.40 -2.36
N THR A 246 -5.66 -40.69 -1.75
CA THR A 246 -5.36 -40.26 -0.37
C THR A 246 -5.14 -38.75 -0.28
N PHE A 247 -4.55 -38.15 -1.33
CA PHE A 247 -4.39 -36.70 -1.44
C PHE A 247 -5.72 -35.97 -1.66
N LYS A 248 -6.64 -36.57 -2.43
CA LYS A 248 -7.97 -35.99 -2.67
C LYS A 248 -8.91 -36.09 -1.47
N ILE A 249 -8.82 -37.16 -0.68
CA ILE A 249 -9.57 -37.33 0.59
C ILE A 249 -9.11 -36.32 1.65
N LEU A 250 -7.80 -36.08 1.77
CA LEU A 250 -7.26 -35.15 2.76
C LEU A 250 -7.56 -33.67 2.47
N ASN A 251 -7.94 -33.34 1.24
CA ASN A 251 -8.20 -31.96 0.83
C ASN A 251 -9.69 -31.69 0.49
N ASP A 252 -10.59 -32.66 0.66
CA ASP A 252 -12.02 -32.57 0.27
C ASP A 252 -12.26 -32.16 -1.20
N ILE A 253 -11.29 -32.44 -2.08
CA ILE A 253 -11.40 -32.16 -3.52
C ILE A 253 -11.83 -33.45 -4.23
N TYR A 254 -13.10 -33.84 -4.06
CA TYR A 254 -13.71 -34.86 -4.91
C TYR A 254 -15.04 -34.36 -5.50
N PRO A 255 -15.20 -34.33 -6.84
CA PRO A 255 -16.43 -33.88 -7.48
C PRO A 255 -17.58 -34.92 -7.39
N SER A 256 -17.42 -35.98 -6.60
CA SER A 256 -18.31 -37.15 -6.62
C SER A 256 -19.59 -36.99 -5.81
N ASN A 257 -19.65 -36.13 -4.79
CA ASN A 257 -20.87 -36.06 -3.96
C ASN A 257 -22.04 -35.41 -4.70
N SER A 258 -21.80 -34.30 -5.41
CA SER A 258 -22.82 -33.64 -6.23
C SER A 258 -23.20 -34.45 -7.47
N PHE A 259 -22.22 -35.07 -8.14
CA PHE A 259 -22.45 -35.86 -9.35
C PHE A 259 -23.16 -37.21 -9.07
N LEU A 260 -22.95 -37.81 -7.89
CA LEU A 260 -23.69 -39.02 -7.48
C LEU A 260 -25.13 -38.71 -7.05
N HIS A 261 -25.37 -37.55 -6.43
CA HIS A 261 -26.74 -37.11 -6.12
C HIS A 261 -27.56 -36.82 -7.38
N GLU A 262 -27.01 -36.10 -8.36
CA GLU A 262 -27.71 -35.79 -9.62
C GLU A 262 -27.99 -37.03 -10.48
N ARG A 263 -27.11 -38.04 -10.45
CA ARG A 263 -27.23 -39.22 -11.32
C ARG A 263 -28.11 -40.33 -10.76
N PHE A 264 -28.26 -40.44 -9.44
CA PHE A 264 -28.97 -41.55 -8.80
C PHE A 264 -30.27 -41.17 -8.07
N ASN A 265 -30.64 -39.89 -8.00
CA ASN A 265 -31.91 -39.42 -7.43
C ASN A 265 -32.26 -40.07 -6.06
N LEU A 266 -31.25 -40.23 -5.21
CA LEU A 266 -31.44 -40.70 -3.83
C LEU A 266 -31.73 -39.47 -2.96
N ILE A 267 -32.89 -39.51 -2.28
CA ILE A 267 -33.46 -38.45 -1.42
C ILE A 267 -32.50 -38.11 -0.28
#